data_AF-E9Q5K7-F1
#
_entry.id   AF-E9Q5K7-F1
#
_cell.length_a   1.000
_cell.length_b   1.000
_cell.length_c   1.000
_cell.angle_alpha   90.00
_cell.angle_beta   90.00
_cell.angle_gamma   90.00
#
_symmetry.space_group_name_H-M   'P 1'
#
loop_
_entity.id
_entity.type
_entity.pdbx_description
1 polymer ?
#
loop_
_entity_poly.entity_id
_entity_poly.type
_entity_poly.pdbx_seq_one_letter_code
_entity_poly.pdbx_strand_id
1 'polypeptide(L)'
;MAATGTEAKDLENHHNDCFIQLSNPNIAAMKEDVLYHFNLSTSTHDFPAMFGDVKFVCVGGSSSRMNTFIKYVAAELGLDHPGKEYPNICAGTDRYAMYKAGPVLSVSHGMGIPSIGIMLHELIKMLYHARCSNITIIRIGTSGGIGLE
;
A
#
# COMPACT_ATOMS: atom_id res chain seq x y z
N MET A 1 -14.23 37.76 -40.74
CA MET A 1 -14.91 37.00 -39.67
C MET A 1 -14.82 35.51 -40.01
N ALA A 2 -13.78 34.83 -39.52
CA ALA A 2 -13.73 33.38 -39.28
C ALA A 2 -12.30 33.04 -38.86
N ALA A 3 -12.20 32.48 -37.67
CA ALA A 3 -10.98 32.07 -37.00
C ALA A 3 -10.44 30.77 -37.59
N THR A 4 -9.12 30.56 -37.50
CA THR A 4 -8.50 29.26 -37.18
C THR A 4 -7.04 29.48 -36.79
N GLY A 5 -6.81 30.03 -35.59
CA GLY A 5 -5.57 29.80 -34.86
C GLY A 5 -5.74 28.49 -34.09
N THR A 6 -5.15 27.41 -34.59
CA THR A 6 -5.02 26.18 -33.82
C THR A 6 -3.79 26.33 -32.94
N GLU A 7 -3.95 26.96 -31.78
CA GLU A 7 -3.03 26.77 -30.67
C GLU A 7 -3.16 25.31 -30.25
N ALA A 8 -2.13 24.52 -30.58
CA ALA A 8 -1.89 23.26 -29.91
C ALA A 8 -1.75 23.59 -28.42
N LYS A 9 -2.80 23.34 -27.65
CA LYS A 9 -2.67 23.25 -26.20
C LYS A 9 -1.71 22.10 -25.96
N ASP A 10 -0.47 22.45 -25.64
CA ASP A 10 0.43 21.57 -24.94
C ASP A 10 -0.36 21.00 -23.77
N LEU A 11 -0.66 19.70 -23.85
CA LEU A 11 -1.06 18.91 -22.69
C LEU A 11 0.17 18.91 -21.78
N GLU A 12 0.30 19.95 -20.98
CA GLU A 12 1.19 19.96 -19.83
C GLU A 12 0.81 18.73 -19.01
N ASN A 13 1.59 17.68 -19.17
CA ASN A 13 1.63 16.53 -18.29
C ASN A 13 2.05 17.06 -16.92
N HIS A 14 1.09 17.60 -16.16
CA HIS A 14 1.22 17.75 -14.73
C HIS A 14 1.25 16.34 -14.11
N HIS A 15 2.37 15.65 -14.26
CA HIS A 15 2.78 14.65 -13.28
C HIS A 15 3.08 15.41 -11.98
N ASN A 16 2.04 15.90 -11.32
CA ASN A 16 2.13 16.22 -9.91
C ASN A 16 2.35 14.89 -9.22
N ASP A 17 3.57 14.63 -8.78
CA ASP A 17 3.87 13.48 -7.94
C ASP A 17 2.96 13.53 -6.70
N CYS A 18 1.90 12.72 -6.70
CA CYS A 18 0.92 12.70 -5.64
C CYS A 18 1.49 11.91 -4.47
N PHE A 19 2.38 12.55 -3.71
CA PHE A 19 2.96 11.99 -2.49
C PHE A 19 1.86 11.78 -1.44
N ILE A 20 1.97 10.69 -0.69
CA ILE A 20 1.12 10.45 0.48
C ILE A 20 1.28 11.63 1.44
N GLN A 21 0.15 12.19 1.89
CA GLN A 21 0.09 13.27 2.89
C GLN A 21 -0.58 12.77 4.17
N LEU A 22 -0.17 13.30 5.31
CA LEU A 22 -0.78 13.02 6.61
C LEU A 22 -1.53 14.25 7.12
N SER A 23 -2.73 14.02 7.67
CA SER A 23 -3.51 15.06 8.36
C SER A 23 -3.19 15.12 9.86
N ASN A 24 -1.91 14.94 10.23
CA ASN A 24 -1.45 15.02 11.61
C ASN A 24 -0.07 15.71 11.68
N PRO A 25 0.00 16.98 12.09
CA PRO A 25 1.26 17.73 12.12
C PRO A 25 2.25 17.19 13.15
N ASN A 26 1.78 16.48 14.18
CA ASN A 26 2.63 15.99 15.25
C ASN A 26 3.62 14.90 14.80
N ILE A 27 3.29 14.16 13.73
CA ILE A 27 4.16 13.10 13.21
C ILE A 27 5.52 13.67 12.75
N ALA A 28 5.54 14.87 12.19
CA ALA A 28 6.78 15.51 11.72
C ALA A 28 7.74 15.88 12.87
N ALA A 29 7.22 16.06 14.09
CA ALA A 29 8.01 16.42 15.27
C ALA A 29 8.48 15.20 16.08
N MET A 30 8.00 13.99 15.76
CA MET A 30 8.38 12.77 16.48
C MET A 30 9.81 12.36 16.14
N LYS A 31 10.59 12.00 17.16
CA LYS A 31 11.93 11.43 16.97
C LYS A 31 11.90 10.04 16.32
N GLU A 32 10.85 9.30 16.65
CA GLU A 32 10.60 7.94 16.21
C GLU A 32 9.09 7.74 16.14
N ASP A 33 8.63 7.10 15.07
CA ASP A 33 7.27 6.61 14.93
C ASP A 33 7.26 5.08 14.90
N VAL A 34 6.58 4.48 15.88
CA VAL A 34 6.41 3.03 16.03
C VAL A 34 5.05 2.62 15.45
N LEU A 35 5.08 1.77 14.44
CA LEU A 35 3.91 1.12 13.84
C LEU A 35 3.70 -0.22 14.56
N TYR A 36 3.11 -0.11 15.76
CA TYR A 36 3.05 -1.18 16.74
C TYR A 36 2.39 -2.45 16.20
N HIS A 37 1.28 -2.32 15.46
CA HIS A 37 0.53 -3.48 14.97
C HIS A 37 1.22 -4.17 13.79
N PHE A 38 2.13 -3.48 13.10
CA PHE A 38 3.01 -4.08 12.09
C PHE A 38 4.35 -4.56 12.63
N ASN A 39 4.70 -4.27 13.90
CA ASN A 39 6.02 -4.52 14.47
C ASN A 39 7.14 -3.81 13.69
N LEU A 40 6.88 -2.60 13.19
CA LEU A 40 7.84 -1.78 12.45
C LEU A 40 8.07 -0.46 13.19
N SER A 41 9.25 0.12 13.03
CA SER A 41 9.56 1.46 13.52
C SER A 41 10.57 2.17 12.64
N THR A 42 10.39 3.48 12.47
CA THR A 42 11.32 4.37 11.76
C THR A 42 12.76 4.33 12.30
N SER A 43 12.98 3.91 13.56
CA SER A 43 14.32 3.78 14.13
C SER A 43 15.01 2.46 13.77
N THR A 44 14.24 1.42 13.42
CA THR A 44 14.73 0.05 13.20
C THR A 44 14.65 -0.38 11.75
N HIS A 45 13.93 0.37 10.90
CA HIS A 45 13.69 0.02 9.50
C HIS A 45 13.89 1.22 8.59
N ASP A 46 14.50 0.99 7.43
CA ASP A 46 14.62 1.99 6.36
C ASP A 46 13.39 1.93 5.46
N PHE A 47 12.38 2.74 5.80
CA PHE A 47 11.09 2.78 5.08
C PHE A 47 11.25 3.14 3.60
N PRO A 48 12.00 4.19 3.22
CA PRO A 48 12.27 4.50 1.82
C PRO A 48 12.89 3.32 1.05
N ALA A 49 13.91 2.66 1.61
CA ALA A 49 14.54 1.53 0.95
C ALA A 49 13.61 0.30 0.83
N MET A 50 12.77 0.06 1.84
CA MET A 50 11.89 -1.10 1.88
C MET A 50 10.62 -0.94 1.03
N PHE A 51 10.06 0.27 0.95
CA PHE A 51 8.71 0.49 0.42
C PHE A 51 8.58 1.64 -0.58
N GLY A 52 9.63 2.43 -0.84
CA GLY A 52 9.54 3.62 -1.71
C GLY A 52 9.15 3.33 -3.16
N ASP A 53 9.31 2.09 -3.62
CA ASP A 53 8.93 1.61 -4.95
C ASP A 53 7.47 1.10 -5.04
N VAL A 54 6.76 1.02 -3.92
CA VAL A 54 5.35 0.58 -3.91
C VAL A 54 4.52 1.53 -4.77
N LYS A 55 3.62 0.96 -5.57
CA LYS A 55 2.59 1.66 -6.37
C LYS A 55 1.18 1.14 -6.14
N PHE A 56 1.05 -0.14 -5.79
CA PHE A 56 -0.23 -0.78 -5.54
C PHE A 56 -0.25 -1.39 -4.15
N VAL A 57 -1.30 -1.09 -3.38
CA VAL A 57 -1.55 -1.74 -2.10
C VAL A 57 -2.89 -2.45 -2.16
N CYS A 58 -2.87 -3.76 -2.06
CA CYS A 58 -4.08 -4.58 -1.97
C CYS A 58 -4.28 -5.01 -0.52
N VAL A 59 -5.48 -4.77 0.00
CA VAL A 59 -5.82 -5.09 1.39
C VAL A 59 -7.01 -6.04 1.47
N GLY A 60 -7.00 -6.96 2.41
CA GLY A 60 -8.10 -7.92 2.57
C GLY A 60 -8.13 -8.57 3.95
N GLY A 61 -9.25 -9.18 4.32
CA GLY A 61 -9.43 -9.66 5.70
C GLY A 61 -8.45 -10.75 6.16
N SER A 62 -8.36 -11.86 5.43
CA SER A 62 -7.56 -13.02 5.86
C SER A 62 -6.08 -12.90 5.45
N SER A 63 -5.16 -13.18 6.38
CA SER A 63 -3.72 -13.28 6.12
C SER A 63 -3.39 -14.34 5.06
N SER A 64 -4.04 -15.51 5.10
CA SER A 64 -3.82 -16.57 4.11
C SER A 64 -4.25 -16.16 2.71
N ARG A 65 -5.34 -15.40 2.59
CA ARG A 65 -5.80 -14.85 1.31
C ARG A 65 -4.82 -13.82 0.77
N MET A 66 -4.28 -12.94 1.63
CA MET A 66 -3.32 -11.93 1.22
C MET A 66 -1.94 -12.52 0.84
N ASN A 67 -1.54 -13.64 1.46
CA ASN A 67 -0.37 -14.42 1.03
C ASN A 67 -0.63 -15.12 -0.32
N THR A 68 -1.80 -15.71 -0.50
CA THR A 68 -2.16 -16.32 -1.79
C THR A 68 -2.18 -15.27 -2.90
N PHE A 69 -2.72 -14.08 -2.61
CA PHE A 69 -2.75 -12.96 -3.54
C PHE A 69 -1.35 -12.50 -3.96
N ILE A 70 -0.41 -12.34 -3.03
CA ILE A 70 0.93 -11.86 -3.41
C ILE A 70 1.67 -12.87 -4.30
N LYS A 71 1.52 -14.17 -4.02
CA LYS A 71 2.07 -15.25 -4.85
C LYS A 71 1.47 -15.23 -6.26
N TYR A 72 0.15 -15.09 -6.33
CA TYR A 72 -0.57 -14.99 -7.59
C TYR A 72 -0.08 -13.80 -8.43
N VAL A 73 -0.10 -12.59 -7.85
CA VAL A 73 0.31 -11.38 -8.56
C VAL A 73 1.78 -11.41 -8.98
N ALA A 74 2.65 -11.98 -8.15
CA ALA A 74 4.05 -12.09 -8.54
C ALA A 74 4.25 -13.01 -9.75
N ALA A 75 3.52 -14.13 -9.83
CA ALA A 75 3.54 -14.99 -11.01
C ALA A 75 2.99 -14.28 -12.25
N GLU A 76 1.83 -13.63 -12.14
CA GLU A 76 1.19 -12.90 -13.24
C GLU A 76 2.05 -11.75 -13.79
N LEU A 77 2.81 -11.08 -12.93
CA LEU A 77 3.69 -9.98 -13.32
C LEU A 77 5.12 -10.42 -13.68
N GLY A 78 5.42 -11.73 -13.66
CA GLY A 78 6.77 -12.23 -13.90
C GLY A 78 7.81 -11.79 -12.86
N LEU A 79 7.35 -11.49 -11.64
CA LEU A 79 8.17 -11.11 -10.48
C LEU A 79 8.48 -12.31 -9.57
N ASP A 80 7.95 -13.48 -9.90
CA ASP A 80 8.18 -14.72 -9.16
C ASP A 80 9.60 -15.25 -9.37
N HIS A 81 10.14 -15.85 -8.32
CA HIS A 81 11.48 -16.42 -8.31
C HIS A 81 11.38 -17.87 -7.82
N PRO A 82 11.80 -18.88 -8.63
CA PRO A 82 11.72 -20.27 -8.23
C PRO A 82 12.35 -20.52 -6.85
N GLY A 83 11.56 -21.07 -5.92
CA GLY A 83 12.01 -21.41 -4.57
C GLY A 83 12.07 -20.25 -3.56
N LYS A 84 11.61 -19.04 -3.93
CA LYS A 84 11.62 -17.88 -3.04
C LYS A 84 10.25 -17.73 -2.37
N GLU A 85 10.22 -17.78 -1.04
CA GLU A 85 9.02 -17.43 -0.29
C GLU A 85 8.84 -15.91 -0.21
N TYR A 86 7.59 -15.48 -0.08
CA TYR A 86 7.25 -14.10 0.28
C TYR A 86 7.16 -14.02 1.80
N PRO A 87 8.20 -13.53 2.50
CA PRO A 87 8.19 -13.50 3.96
C PRO A 87 7.10 -12.56 4.46
N ASN A 88 6.49 -12.91 5.60
CA ASN A 88 5.64 -11.97 6.31
C ASN A 88 6.53 -10.86 6.90
N ILE A 89 6.40 -9.64 6.38
CA ILE A 89 7.17 -8.47 6.81
C ILE A 89 6.81 -8.08 8.26
N CYS A 90 5.58 -8.36 8.70
CA CYS A 90 5.14 -8.16 10.07
C CYS A 90 5.51 -9.35 10.99
N ALA A 91 6.56 -10.11 10.69
CA ALA A 91 7.03 -11.15 11.60
C ALA A 91 7.35 -10.55 12.99
N GLY A 92 6.94 -11.25 14.04
CA GLY A 92 7.01 -10.77 15.44
C GLY A 92 5.69 -10.25 16.00
N THR A 93 4.64 -10.14 15.18
CA THR A 93 3.26 -9.88 15.60
C THR A 93 2.29 -10.81 14.88
N ASP A 94 1.13 -11.06 15.49
CA ASP A 94 0.01 -11.82 14.92
C ASP A 94 -1.18 -10.93 14.50
N ARG A 95 -1.05 -9.61 14.64
CA ARG A 95 -2.13 -8.64 14.40
C ARG A 95 -2.46 -8.50 12.91
N TYR A 96 -1.43 -8.34 12.08
CA TYR A 96 -1.56 -8.26 10.62
C TYR A 96 -0.39 -8.98 9.95
N ALA A 97 -0.61 -9.47 8.73
CA ALA A 97 0.43 -9.97 7.84
C ALA A 97 0.60 -9.02 6.65
N MET A 98 1.84 -8.86 6.21
CA MET A 98 2.22 -7.99 5.11
C MET A 98 3.22 -8.70 4.21
N TYR A 99 3.01 -8.62 2.90
CA TYR A 99 3.85 -9.24 1.89
C TYR A 99 4.11 -8.26 0.75
N LYS A 100 5.26 -8.37 0.08
CA LYS A 100 5.65 -7.47 -1.01
C LYS A 100 6.24 -8.26 -2.18
N ALA A 101 5.88 -7.88 -3.40
CA ALA A 101 6.46 -8.37 -4.65
C ALA A 101 6.57 -7.20 -5.65
N GLY A 102 7.80 -6.77 -5.95
CA GLY A 102 8.05 -5.57 -6.74
C GLY A 102 7.25 -4.36 -6.20
N PRO A 103 6.48 -3.64 -7.04
CA PRO A 103 5.72 -2.46 -6.63
C PRO A 103 4.38 -2.79 -5.95
N VAL A 104 4.07 -4.06 -5.69
CA VAL A 104 2.80 -4.50 -5.08
C VAL A 104 3.01 -4.87 -3.62
N LEU A 105 2.21 -4.26 -2.75
CA LEU A 105 2.12 -4.57 -1.32
C LEU A 105 0.76 -5.23 -1.03
N SER A 106 0.78 -6.31 -0.26
CA SER A 106 -0.40 -7.08 0.13
C SER A 106 -0.52 -7.10 1.66
N VAL A 107 -1.61 -6.60 2.22
CA VAL A 107 -1.76 -6.42 3.69
C VAL A 107 -3.08 -7.00 4.18
N SER A 108 -3.03 -7.85 5.22
CA SER A 108 -4.24 -8.33 5.88
C SER A 108 -4.80 -7.29 6.85
N HIS A 109 -6.12 -7.23 7.03
CA HIS A 109 -6.75 -6.24 7.93
C HIS A 109 -7.82 -6.82 8.87
N GLY A 110 -7.94 -8.14 9.00
CA GLY A 110 -8.94 -8.77 9.85
C GLY A 110 -10.39 -8.45 9.46
N MET A 111 -11.29 -8.42 10.44
CA MET A 111 -12.72 -8.17 10.25
C MET A 111 -13.19 -6.93 11.01
N GLY A 112 -14.14 -6.22 10.40
CA GLY A 112 -14.79 -5.06 11.00
C GLY A 112 -14.01 -3.75 10.84
N ILE A 113 -14.75 -2.66 11.03
CA ILE A 113 -14.25 -1.28 10.93
C ILE A 113 -13.10 -0.99 11.91
N PRO A 114 -13.14 -1.43 13.19
CA PRO A 114 -12.04 -1.15 14.11
C PRO A 114 -10.70 -1.72 13.64
N SER A 115 -10.72 -2.96 13.12
CA SER A 115 -9.49 -3.63 12.69
C SER A 115 -8.90 -3.00 11.43
N ILE A 116 -9.71 -2.68 10.41
CA ILE A 116 -9.19 -2.02 9.21
C ILE A 116 -8.75 -0.57 9.48
N GLY A 117 -9.39 0.13 10.43
CA GLY A 117 -9.01 1.50 10.81
C GLY A 117 -7.58 1.57 11.36
N ILE A 118 -7.22 0.69 12.28
CA ILE A 118 -5.86 0.61 12.84
C ILE A 118 -4.84 0.31 11.74
N MET A 119 -5.11 -0.71 10.92
CA MET A 119 -4.24 -1.10 9.80
C MET A 119 -4.00 0.07 8.84
N LEU A 120 -5.07 0.80 8.46
CA LEU A 120 -4.96 1.94 7.54
C LEU A 120 -4.15 3.09 8.15
N HIS A 121 -4.31 3.38 9.43
CA HIS A 121 -3.52 4.43 10.09
C HIS A 121 -2.02 4.14 10.05
N GLU A 122 -1.61 2.91 10.38
CA GLU A 122 -0.19 2.54 10.33
C GLU A 122 0.33 2.42 8.89
N LEU A 123 -0.48 1.88 7.97
CA LEU A 123 -0.13 1.75 6.55
C LEU A 123 0.10 3.11 5.90
N ILE A 124 -0.78 4.08 6.11
CA ILE A 124 -0.66 5.41 5.51
C ILE A 124 0.58 6.13 6.06
N LYS A 125 0.88 6.01 7.36
CA LYS A 125 2.14 6.53 7.93
C LYS A 125 3.37 5.84 7.35
N MET A 126 3.33 4.51 7.18
CA MET A 126 4.41 3.75 6.54
C MET A 126 4.70 4.26 5.13
N LEU A 127 3.67 4.41 4.30
CA LEU A 127 3.81 4.90 2.92
C LEU A 127 4.28 6.36 2.87
N TYR A 128 3.87 7.18 3.84
CA TYR A 128 4.38 8.55 4.01
C TYR A 128 5.88 8.55 4.35
N HIS A 129 6.31 7.76 5.34
CA HIS A 129 7.72 7.65 5.75
C HIS A 129 8.58 7.07 4.62
N ALA A 130 8.02 6.18 3.81
CA ALA A 130 8.68 5.61 2.63
C ALA A 130 8.75 6.57 1.42
N ARG A 131 8.17 7.79 1.53
CA ARG A 131 8.11 8.78 0.45
C ARG A 131 7.41 8.26 -0.80
N CYS A 132 6.41 7.41 -0.63
CA CYS A 132 5.63 6.89 -1.75
C CYS A 132 4.81 7.99 -2.44
N SER A 133 4.70 7.89 -3.76
CA SER A 133 3.87 8.74 -4.60
C SER A 133 3.05 7.92 -5.60
N ASN A 134 1.90 8.45 -5.99
CA ASN A 134 1.01 7.87 -7.00
C ASN A 134 0.57 6.44 -6.62
N ILE A 135 0.21 6.24 -5.35
CA ILE A 135 -0.27 4.96 -4.82
C ILE A 135 -1.75 4.75 -5.14
N THR A 136 -2.11 3.53 -5.56
CA THR A 136 -3.49 3.06 -5.58
C THR A 136 -3.71 2.00 -4.50
N ILE A 137 -4.73 2.19 -3.66
CA ILE A 137 -5.11 1.25 -2.59
C ILE A 137 -6.44 0.60 -2.95
N ILE A 138 -6.50 -0.74 -2.94
CA ILE A 138 -7.66 -1.53 -3.35
C ILE A 138 -8.00 -2.54 -2.25
N ARG A 139 -9.24 -2.53 -1.78
CA ARG A 139 -9.76 -3.57 -0.90
C ARG A 139 -10.30 -4.73 -1.74
N ILE A 140 -9.81 -5.94 -1.47
CA ILE A 140 -10.37 -7.20 -1.98
C ILE A 140 -11.00 -7.99 -0.84
N GLY A 141 -12.25 -8.42 -1.02
CA GLY A 141 -12.99 -9.07 0.05
C GLY A 141 -14.24 -9.78 -0.43
N THR A 142 -14.96 -10.35 0.52
CA THR A 142 -16.23 -11.02 0.28
C THR A 142 -17.37 -10.12 0.76
N SER A 143 -18.54 -10.30 0.16
CA SER A 143 -19.78 -9.64 0.56
C SER A 143 -20.97 -10.52 0.19
N GLY A 144 -22.13 -10.30 0.80
CA GLY A 144 -23.38 -10.91 0.38
C GLY A 144 -24.02 -10.06 -0.72
N GLY A 145 -24.12 -10.60 -1.93
CA GLY A 145 -24.83 -9.95 -3.03
C GLY A 145 -26.35 -9.95 -2.78
N ILE A 146 -27.03 -8.89 -3.20
CA ILE A 146 -28.49 -8.80 -3.22
C ILE A 146 -28.91 -8.64 -4.68
N GLY A 147 -29.73 -9.56 -5.17
CA GLY A 147 -30.15 -9.57 -6.58
C GLY A 147 -29.07 -10.06 -7.55
N LEU A 148 -28.12 -10.87 -7.06
CA LEU A 148 -27.10 -11.54 -7.86
C LEU A 148 -27.22 -13.05 -7.63
N GLU A 149 -27.12 -13.83 -8.71
CA GLU A 149 -26.99 -15.29 -8.68
C GLU A 149 -25.52 -15.70 -8.58
#